data_AF-A0A4R9M004-F1
#
_entry.id   AF-A0A4R9M004-F1
#
_cell.length_a   1.000
_cell.length_b   1.000
_cell.length_c   1.000
_cell.angle_alpha   90.00
_cell.angle_beta   90.00
_cell.angle_gamma   90.00
#
_symmetry.space_group_name_H-M   'P 1'
#
loop_
_entity.id
_entity.type
_entity.pdbx_description
1 polymer ?
#
loop_
_entity_poly.entity_id
_entity_poly.type
_entity_poly.pdbx_seq_one_letter_code
_entity_poly.pdbx_strand_id
1 'polypeptide(L)' 'MVKNTNFNDFNDLRKVFNSVDQVGKFTVFNISGNHFRLIAAIHFNRKKVFIRHILTHSEYDKGKWKKENL' A
#
# COMPACT_ATOMS: atom_id res chain seq x y z
N MET A 1 -0.04 -14.68 6.82
CA MET A 1 0.08 -13.72 7.94
C MET A 1 1.54 -13.31 8.03
N VAL A 2 1.87 -12.03 7.87
CA VAL A 2 3.25 -11.53 7.97
C VAL A 2 3.45 -11.03 9.39
N LYS A 3 4.36 -11.66 10.14
CA LYS A 3 4.75 -11.28 11.52
C LYS A 3 6.28 -11.35 11.61
N ASN A 4 6.89 -10.44 12.38
CA ASN A 4 8.34 -10.41 12.66
C ASN A 4 9.26 -10.30 11.44
N THR A 5 8.88 -9.50 10.45
CA THR A 5 9.66 -9.26 9.22
C THR A 5 10.18 -7.83 9.21
N ASN A 6 11.45 -7.67 8.85
CA ASN A 6 12.13 -6.38 8.91
C ASN A 6 12.30 -5.82 7.49
N PHE A 7 11.27 -5.14 6.97
CA PHE A 7 11.34 -4.45 5.68
C PHE A 7 12.14 -3.16 5.82
N ASN A 8 13.24 -3.02 5.09
CA ASN A 8 14.08 -1.81 5.16
C ASN A 8 13.73 -0.81 4.07
N ASP A 9 13.20 -1.29 2.96
CA ASP A 9 12.73 -0.48 1.85
C ASP A 9 11.56 -1.16 1.11
N PHE A 10 11.12 -0.50 0.04
CA PHE A 10 10.07 -1.01 -0.83
C PHE A 10 10.47 -2.32 -1.57
N ASN A 11 11.75 -2.52 -1.89
CA ASN A 11 12.20 -3.71 -2.59
C ASN A 11 12.04 -4.96 -1.72
N ASP A 12 12.36 -4.86 -0.42
CA ASP A 12 12.12 -5.94 0.53
C ASP A 12 10.64 -6.28 0.64
N LEU A 13 9.77 -5.26 0.63
CA LEU A 13 8.32 -5.46 0.64
C LEU A 13 7.84 -6.17 -0.63
N ARG A 14 8.33 -5.76 -1.80
CA ARG A 14 7.95 -6.33 -3.10
C ARG A 14 8.37 -7.79 -3.28
N LYS A 15 9.47 -8.21 -2.65
CA LYS A 15 9.89 -9.64 -2.61
C LYS A 15 8.87 -10.54 -1.91
N VAL A 16 8.10 -10.00 -0.96
CA VAL A 16 7.09 -10.75 -0.20
C VAL A 16 5.70 -10.57 -0.80
N PHE A 17 5.38 -9.37 -1.26
CA PHE A 17 4.09 -9.02 -1.87
C PHE A 17 4.29 -8.71 -3.35
N ASN A 18 4.26 -9.75 -4.19
CA ASN A 18 4.51 -9.60 -5.64
C ASN A 18 3.55 -8.62 -6.36
N SER A 19 2.36 -8.39 -5.79
CA SER A 19 1.30 -7.51 -6.32
C SER A 19 1.23 -6.14 -5.63
N VAL A 20 2.32 -5.70 -5.00
CA VAL A 20 2.41 -4.37 -4.40
C VAL A 20 2.91 -3.34 -5.40
N ASP A 21 2.22 -2.21 -5.48
CA ASP A 21 2.59 -1.09 -6.35
C ASP A 21 3.00 0.13 -5.51
N GLN A 22 3.91 0.94 -6.05
CA GLN A 22 4.27 2.23 -5.48
C GLN A 22 3.69 3.36 -6.34
N VAL A 23 2.88 4.23 -5.72
CA VAL A 23 2.28 5.40 -6.37
C VAL A 23 2.67 6.65 -5.59
N GLY A 24 3.72 7.33 -6.07
CA GLY A 24 4.34 8.43 -5.33
C GLY A 24 4.87 7.98 -3.97
N LYS A 25 4.39 8.61 -2.89
CA LYS A 25 4.73 8.26 -1.50
C LYS A 25 3.93 7.08 -0.93
N PHE A 26 2.97 6.56 -1.68
CA PHE A 26 2.06 5.52 -1.20
C PHE A 26 2.41 4.15 -1.76
N THR A 27 2.15 3.15 -0.93
CA THR A 27 2.19 1.73 -1.27
C THR A 27 0.76 1.23 -1.38
N VAL A 28 0.45 0.55 -2.49
CA VAL A 28 -0.89 0.05 -2.80
C VAL A 28 -0.86 -1.47 -2.80
N PHE A 29 -1.75 -2.08 -2.02
CA PHE A 29 -1.87 -3.53 -1.91
C PHE A 29 -3.20 -4.01 -2.49
N ASN A 30 -3.15 -5.07 -3.30
CA ASN A 30 -4.33 -5.82 -3.71
C ASN A 30 -4.75 -6.75 -2.56
N ILE A 31 -5.96 -6.60 -2.04
CA ILE A 31 -6.48 -7.43 -0.95
C ILE A 31 -7.82 -8.07 -1.31
N SER A 32 -8.21 -9.11 -0.58
CA SER A 32 -9.47 -9.84 -0.76
C SER A 32 -9.68 -10.26 -2.22
N GLY A 33 -8.82 -11.14 -2.75
CA GLY A 33 -8.96 -11.63 -4.13
C GLY A 33 -8.95 -10.54 -5.21
N ASN A 34 -8.18 -9.46 -5.01
CA ASN A 34 -8.08 -8.30 -5.91
C ASN A 34 -9.30 -7.36 -5.95
N HIS A 35 -10.32 -7.58 -5.12
CA HIS A 35 -11.53 -6.75 -5.09
C HIS A 35 -11.31 -5.35 -4.50
N PHE A 36 -10.28 -5.19 -3.65
CA PHE A 36 -9.99 -3.93 -2.96
C PHE A 36 -8.53 -3.51 -3.11
N ARG A 37 -8.28 -2.23 -2.86
CA ARG A 37 -6.97 -1.59 -2.77
C ARG A 37 -6.80 -0.99 -1.38
N LEU A 38 -5.81 -1.45 -0.65
CA LEU A 38 -5.35 -0.81 0.57
C LEU A 38 -4.22 0.14 0.19
N ILE A 39 -4.42 1.43 0.47
CA ILE A 39 -3.44 2.48 0.21
C ILE A 39 -2.81 2.88 1.54
N ALA A 40 -1.49 2.75 1.66
CA ALA A 40 -0.75 3.08 2.87
C ALA A 40 0.46 3.98 2.61
N ALA A 41 0.79 4.83 3.57
CA ALA A 41 2.12 5.45 3.65
C ALA A 41 2.99 4.62 4.60
N ILE A 42 4.19 4.23 4.14
CA ILE A 42 5.10 3.41 4.92
C ILE A 42 6.37 4.21 5.23
N HIS A 43 6.66 4.36 6.51
CA HIS A 43 7.90 4.97 6.99
C HIS A 43 8.81 3.84 7.46
N PHE A 44 9.64 3.31 6.55
CA PHE A 44 10.50 2.15 6.82
C PHE A 44 11.52 2.40 7.93
N ASN A 45 12.11 3.59 7.99
CA ASN A 45 13.05 3.99 9.05
C ASN A 45 12.41 3.98 10.45
N ARG A 46 11.13 4.37 10.55
CA ARG A 46 10.37 4.40 11.81
C ARG A 46 9.58 3.12 12.05
N LYS A 47 9.60 2.18 11.10
CA LYS A 47 8.82 0.94 11.11
C LYS A 47 7.32 1.20 11.38
N LYS A 48 6.77 2.24 10.74
CA LYS A 48 5.35 2.62 10.86
C LYS A 48 4.62 2.50 9.53
N VAL A 49 3.38 2.03 9.58
CA VAL A 49 2.45 1.94 8.46
C VAL A 49 1.22 2.75 8.79
N PHE A 50 0.83 3.66 7.90
CA PHE A 50 -0.38 4.47 8.03
C PHE A 50 -1.34 4.10 6.91
N ILE A 51 -2.45 3.47 7.26
CA ILE A 51 -3.54 3.21 6.31
C ILE A 51 -4.21 4.55 5.99
N ARG A 52 -4.31 4.87 4.71
CA ARG A 52 -4.96 6.09 4.22
C ARG A 52 -6.38 5.80 3.75
N HIS A 53 -6.51 4.75 2.94
CA HIS A 53 -7.79 4.34 2.37
C HIS A 53 -7.85 2.83 2.16
N ILE A 54 -9.06 2.29 2.20
CA ILE A 54 -9.41 0.97 1.68
C ILE A 54 -10.54 1.22 0.69
N LEU A 55 -10.30 0.92 -0.59
CA LEU A 55 -11.21 1.25 -1.69
C LEU A 55 -11.53 -0.01 -2.49
N THR A 56 -12.72 -0.08 -3.07
CA THR A 56 -12.98 -1.03 -4.16
C THR A 56 -12.10 -0.71 -5.37
N HIS A 57 -11.94 -1.66 -6.28
CA HIS A 57 -11.21 -1.44 -7.53
C HIS A 57 -11.76 -0.22 -8.31
N SER A 58 -13.09 -0.13 -8.44
CA SER A 58 -13.73 0.97 -9.18
C SER A 58 -13.57 2.33 -8.51
N GLU A 59 -13.50 2.41 -7.19
CA GLU A 59 -13.22 3.64 -6.46
C GLU A 59 -11.75 4.06 -6.56
N TYR A 60 -10.84 3.09 -6.54
CA TYR A 60 -9.42 3.33 -6.76
C TYR A 60 -9.16 3.94 -8.13
N ASP A 61 -9.80 3.40 -9.17
CA ASP A 61 -9.62 3.83 -10.58
C ASP A 61 -10.12 5.26 -10.83
N LYS A 62 -11.14 5.71 -10.09
CA LYS A 62 -11.59 7.11 -10.12
C LYS A 62 -10.50 8.10 -9.69
N GLY A 63 -9.47 7.64 -8.98
CA GLY A 63 -8.26 8.42 -8.69
C GLY A 63 -8.42 9.58 -7.71
N LYS A 64 -9.59 9.77 -7.08
CA LYS A 64 -9.86 10.88 -6.15
C LYS A 64 -8.89 10.90 -4.95
N TRP A 65 -8.54 9.71 -4.45
CA TRP A 65 -7.60 9.51 -3.34
C TRP A 65 -6.20 10.12 -3.57
N LYS A 66 -5.81 10.35 -4.83
CA LYS A 66 -4.53 10.98 -5.17
C LYS A 66 -4.49 12.47 -4.81
N LYS A 67 -5.65 13.14 -4.80
CA LYS A 67 -5.76 14.60 -4.58
C LYS A 67 -5.93 14.98 -3.10
N GLU A 68 -6.48 14.08 -2.29
CA GLU A 68 -6.77 14.31 -0.86
C GLU A 68 -5.53 14.25 0.06
N ASN A 69 -4.34 14.09 -0.51
CA ASN A 69 -3.11 13.83 0.23
C ASN A 69 -1.94 14.77 -0.15
N LEU A 70 -2.26 15.89 -0.82
CA LEU A 70 -1.39 17.06 -0.95
C LEU A 70 -1.42 17.87 0.34
#